data_AF-A0A7J2GZ34-F1
#
_entry.id   AF-A0A7J2GZ34-F1
#
_cell.length_a   1.000
_cell.length_b   1.000
_cell.length_c   1.000
_cell.angle_alpha   90.00
_cell.angle_beta   90.00
_cell.angle_gamma   90.00
#
_symmetry.space_group_name_H-M   'P 1'
#
loop_
_entity.id
_entity.type
_entity.pdbx_description
1 polymer ?
#
loop_
_entity_poly.entity_id
_entity_poly.type
_entity_poly.pdbx_seq_one_letter_code
_entity_poly.pdbx_strand_id
1 'polypeptide(L)'
;MKIIASSGTKGGVGKSTFAILLAFKLSMDNKVVLCDCDVECPNDHLILNKSLKNPQPIYGKIPELDEEKCVKCGRCSQVCRENAIFWVKGKYPK
;
A
#
# COMPACT_ATOMS: atom_id res chain seq x y z
N MET A 1 25.79 12.64 8.44
CA MET A 1 24.72 11.84 7.80
C MET A 1 23.58 12.80 7.46
N LYS A 2 23.06 12.77 6.23
CA LYS A 2 21.92 13.62 5.80
C LYS A 2 20.71 12.73 5.55
N ILE A 3 19.52 13.17 5.94
CA ILE A 3 18.25 12.47 5.73
C ILE A 3 17.42 13.33 4.78
N ILE A 4 16.85 12.68 3.76
CA ILE A 4 15.97 13.32 2.77
C ILE A 4 14.69 12.51 2.74
N ALA A 5 13.54 13.18 2.83
CA ALA A 5 12.23 12.54 2.75
C ALA A 5 11.52 12.96 1.46
N SER A 6 11.12 11.96 0.66
CA SER A 6 10.18 12.16 -0.44
C SER A 6 8.78 11.83 0.07
N SER A 7 7.88 12.81 0.08
CA SER A 7 6.50 12.65 0.53
C SER A 7 5.54 13.17 -0.52
N GLY A 8 4.25 12.89 -0.36
CA GLY A 8 3.23 13.46 -1.25
C GLY A 8 1.84 13.27 -0.70
N THR A 9 0.89 13.95 -1.32
CA THR A 9 -0.47 14.16 -0.80
C THR A 9 -1.47 13.09 -1.23
N LYS A 10 -1.17 12.31 -2.28
CA LYS A 10 -2.05 11.26 -2.82
C LYS A 10 -1.26 10.06 -3.35
N GLY A 11 -1.95 8.93 -3.53
CA GLY A 11 -1.47 7.80 -4.33
C GLY A 11 -1.32 8.17 -5.81
N GLY A 12 -0.41 7.52 -6.53
CA GLY A 12 -0.27 7.70 -7.99
C GLY A 12 0.46 8.95 -8.49
N VAL A 13 0.89 9.87 -7.62
CA VAL A 13 1.60 11.10 -8.02
C VAL A 13 3.10 10.92 -8.36
N GLY A 14 3.59 9.68 -8.43
CA GLY A 14 4.99 9.39 -8.78
C GLY A 14 6.02 9.51 -7.64
N LYS A 15 5.59 9.46 -6.38
CA LYS A 15 6.46 9.60 -5.19
C LYS A 15 7.63 8.61 -5.17
N SER A 16 7.34 7.32 -5.36
CA SER A 16 8.32 6.24 -5.39
C SER A 16 9.29 6.40 -6.54
N THR A 17 8.79 6.74 -7.74
CA THR A 17 9.63 7.03 -8.91
C THR A 17 10.61 8.16 -8.63
N PHE A 18 10.15 9.28 -8.05
CA PHE A 18 11.03 10.38 -7.69
C PHE A 18 12.06 9.98 -6.62
N ALA A 19 11.64 9.27 -5.57
CA ALA A 19 12.53 8.82 -4.50
C ALA A 19 13.66 7.93 -5.04
N ILE A 20 13.33 6.98 -5.92
CA ILE A 20 14.28 6.08 -6.57
C ILE A 20 15.27 6.84 -7.45
N LEU A 21 14.78 7.74 -8.31
CA LEU A 21 15.64 8.51 -9.22
C LEU A 21 16.58 9.44 -8.44
N LEU A 22 16.09 10.05 -7.36
CA LEU A 22 16.91 10.86 -6.47
C LEU A 22 17.97 10.02 -5.75
N ALA A 23 17.59 8.87 -5.20
CA ALA A 23 18.53 7.95 -4.56
C ALA A 23 19.60 7.46 -5.55
N PHE A 24 19.20 7.11 -6.78
CA PHE A 24 20.12 6.72 -7.85
C PHE A 24 21.11 7.84 -8.17
N LYS A 25 20.64 9.08 -8.37
CA LYS A 25 21.51 10.22 -8.65
C LYS A 25 22.50 10.49 -7.52
N LEU A 26 22.05 10.45 -6.27
CA LEU A 26 22.91 10.66 -5.10
C LEU A 26 23.93 9.53 -4.92
N SER A 27 23.58 8.31 -5.32
CA SER A 27 24.44 7.12 -5.20
C SER A 27 25.68 7.16 -6.10
N MET A 28 25.69 8.04 -7.11
CA MET A 28 26.84 8.24 -7.99
C MET A 28 28.06 8.79 -7.23
N ASP A 29 27.83 9.66 -6.25
CA ASP A 29 28.89 10.36 -5.52
C ASP A 29 28.93 10.00 -4.02
N ASN A 30 27.91 9.29 -3.52
CA ASN A 30 27.73 9.04 -2.09
C ASN A 30 27.27 7.60 -1.81
N LYS A 31 27.55 7.11 -0.59
CA LYS A 31 26.84 5.93 -0.07
C LYS A 31 25.42 6.32 0.32
N VAL A 32 24.43 5.68 -0.31
CA VAL A 32 23.00 5.98 -0.14
C VAL A 32 22.26 4.73 0.37
N VAL A 33 21.35 4.95 1.30
CA VAL A 33 20.34 3.97 1.72
C VAL A 33 18.98 4.52 1.30
N LEU A 34 18.27 3.77 0.46
CA LEU A 34 16.87 4.03 0.13
C LEU A 34 16.00 3.22 1.09
N CYS A 35 15.03 3.89 1.71
CA CYS A 35 14.05 3.25 2.59
C CYS A 35 12.66 3.59 2.08
N ASP A 36 11.90 2.56 1.71
CA ASP A 36 10.50 2.70 1.33
C ASP A 36 9.66 2.72 2.60
N CYS A 37 9.17 3.90 2.97
CA CYS A 37 8.37 4.11 4.17
C CYS A 37 6.86 4.20 3.86
N ASP A 38 6.42 3.84 2.65
CA ASP A 38 5.00 3.74 2.32
C ASP A 38 4.43 2.45 2.91
N VAL A 39 3.76 2.55 4.05
CA VAL A 39 3.16 1.40 4.77
C VAL A 39 2.05 0.74 3.95
N GLU A 40 1.34 1.51 3.13
CA GLU A 40 0.20 0.99 2.35
C GLU A 40 0.66 0.27 1.08
N CYS A 41 1.71 0.76 0.42
CA CYS A 41 2.14 0.22 -0.86
C CYS A 41 3.65 0.37 -1.13
N PRO A 42 4.52 -0.40 -0.44
CA PRO A 42 5.97 -0.30 -0.59
C PRO A 42 6.46 -0.95 -1.90
N ASN A 43 6.54 -0.16 -2.97
CA ASN A 43 6.79 -0.60 -4.34
C ASN A 43 8.22 -0.35 -4.85
N ASP A 44 9.11 0.25 -4.06
CA ASP A 44 10.42 0.64 -4.57
C ASP A 44 11.21 -0.56 -5.13
N HIS A 45 11.13 -1.71 -4.45
CA HIS A 45 11.78 -2.94 -4.88
C HIS A 45 11.22 -3.48 -6.21
N LEU A 46 9.94 -3.28 -6.50
CA LEU A 46 9.32 -3.68 -7.76
C LEU A 46 9.83 -2.80 -8.91
N ILE A 47 9.85 -1.48 -8.70
CA ILE A 47 10.34 -0.51 -9.70
C ILE A 47 11.83 -0.73 -9.99
N LEU A 48 12.62 -1.06 -8.96
CA LEU A 48 14.03 -1.39 -9.07
C LEU A 48 14.30 -2.80 -9.63
N ASN A 49 13.26 -3.61 -9.81
CA ASN A 49 13.35 -5.02 -10.18
C ASN A 49 14.34 -5.80 -9.27
N LYS A 50 14.15 -5.67 -7.96
CA LYS A 50 14.99 -6.31 -6.93
C LYS A 50 14.15 -7.22 -6.05
N SER A 51 14.65 -8.44 -5.84
CA SER A 51 14.14 -9.33 -4.80
C SER A 51 14.61 -8.85 -3.43
N LEU A 52 13.67 -8.73 -2.49
CA LEU A 52 13.99 -8.49 -1.09
C LEU A 52 14.63 -9.73 -0.47
N LYS A 53 15.63 -9.53 0.39
CA LYS A 53 16.32 -10.61 1.11
C LYS A 53 15.79 -10.69 2.54
N ASN A 54 15.66 -11.90 3.06
CA ASN A 54 15.25 -12.18 4.44
C ASN A 54 13.93 -11.51 4.86
N PRO A 55 12.85 -11.60 4.06
CA PRO A 55 11.57 -11.03 4.45
C PRO A 55 11.09 -11.67 5.76
N GLN A 56 10.51 -10.85 6.62
CA GLN A 56 9.79 -11.31 7.79
C GLN A 56 8.29 -11.16 7.54
N PRO A 57 7.46 -12.16 7.87
CA PRO A 57 6.02 -12.02 7.73
C PRO A 57 5.51 -10.93 8.67
N ILE A 58 4.66 -10.06 8.14
CA ILE A 58 3.86 -9.11 8.92
C ILE A 58 2.40 -9.50 8.78
N TYR A 59 1.64 -9.36 9.86
CA TYR A 59 0.22 -9.76 9.89
C TYR A 59 -0.66 -8.52 10.05
N GLY A 60 -1.59 -8.34 9.11
CA GLY A 60 -2.67 -7.37 9.21
C GLY A 60 -3.96 -8.05 9.66
N LYS A 61 -4.81 -7.34 10.40
CA LYS A 61 -6.18 -7.78 10.64
C LYS A 61 -7.03 -7.40 9.43
N ILE A 62 -7.51 -8.40 8.70
CA ILE A 62 -8.44 -8.21 7.61
C ILE A 62 -9.83 -8.61 8.13
N PRO A 63 -10.84 -7.72 8.09
CA PRO A 63 -12.19 -8.08 8.48
C PRO A 63 -12.77 -9.09 7.47
N GLU A 64 -13.30 -10.20 7.97
CA GLU A 64 -14.02 -11.18 7.17
C GLU A 64 -15.52 -11.11 7.45
N LEU A 65 -16.32 -11.33 6.40
CA LEU A 65 -17.77 -11.39 6.53
C LEU A 65 -18.17 -12.72 7.18
N ASP A 66 -18.77 -12.64 8.36
CA ASP A 66 -19.45 -13.77 8.98
C ASP A 66 -20.83 -13.96 8.31
N GLU A 67 -20.92 -14.94 7.40
CA GLU A 67 -22.16 -15.22 6.66
C GLU A 67 -23.31 -15.69 7.57
N GLU A 68 -23.01 -16.36 8.69
CA GLU A 68 -24.03 -16.84 9.64
C GLU A 68 -24.73 -15.66 10.35
N LYS A 69 -23.98 -14.58 10.61
CA LYS A 69 -24.52 -13.36 11.23
C LYS A 69 -25.06 -12.35 10.21
N CYS A 70 -24.76 -12.53 8.92
CA CYS A 70 -25.10 -11.55 7.90
C CYS A 70 -26.58 -11.65 7.47
N VAL A 71 -27.37 -10.64 7.82
CA VAL A 71 -28.76 -10.51 7.37
C VAL A 71 -28.91 -9.89 5.97
N LYS A 72 -27.82 -9.80 5.20
CA LYS A 72 -27.79 -9.30 3.80
C LYS A 72 -28.39 -7.90 3.61
N CYS A 73 -28.22 -7.03 4.61
CA CYS A 73 -28.83 -5.68 4.63
C CYS A 73 -28.09 -4.63 3.80
N GLY A 74 -26.85 -4.89 3.36
CA GLY A 74 -26.06 -3.97 2.53
C GLY A 74 -25.45 -2.78 3.26
N ARG A 75 -25.64 -2.64 4.59
CA ARG A 75 -25.15 -1.49 5.36
C ARG A 75 -23.62 -1.35 5.28
N CYS A 76 -22.87 -2.44 5.21
CA CYS A 76 -21.41 -2.43 5.02
C CYS A 76 -20.99 -1.81 3.68
N SER A 77 -21.73 -2.07 2.60
CA SER A 77 -21.49 -1.47 1.28
C SER A 77 -21.75 0.04 1.31
N GLN A 78 -22.83 0.48 1.97
CA GLN A 78 -23.19 1.90 2.08
C GLN A 78 -22.18 2.77 2.83
N VAL A 79 -21.48 2.21 3.82
CA VAL A 79 -20.49 2.95 4.63
C VAL A 79 -19.06 2.79 4.11
N CYS A 80 -18.85 1.99 3.06
CA CYS A 80 -17.53 1.72 2.51
C CYS A 80 -17.01 2.95 1.75
N ARG A 81 -16.06 3.69 2.35
CA ARG A 81 -15.50 4.91 1.75
C ARG A 81 -14.87 4.67 0.37
N GLU A 82 -14.19 3.54 0.25
CA GLU A 82 -13.50 3.14 -0.99
C GLU A 82 -14.43 2.48 -2.00
N ASN A 83 -15.72 2.28 -1.67
CA ASN A 83 -16.69 1.54 -2.48
C ASN A 83 -16.20 0.13 -2.87
N ALA A 84 -15.33 -0.46 -2.06
CA ALA A 84 -14.75 -1.77 -2.29
C ALA A 84 -15.75 -2.92 -2.09
N ILE A 85 -16.82 -2.69 -1.33
CA ILE A 85 -17.87 -3.68 -1.04
C ILE A 85 -19.07 -3.43 -1.97
N PHE A 86 -19.32 -4.38 -2.86
CA PHE A 86 -20.48 -4.44 -3.73
C PHE A 86 -21.61 -5.28 -3.11
N TRP A 87 -22.83 -4.77 -3.16
CA TRP A 87 -23.99 -5.45 -2.61
C TRP A 87 -25.16 -5.49 -3.60
N VAL A 88 -25.78 -6.66 -3.68
CA VAL A 88 -27.03 -6.89 -4.41
C VAL A 88 -28.08 -7.35 -3.41
N LYS A 89 -29.28 -6.77 -3.47
CA LYS A 89 -30.38 -7.10 -2.56
C LYS A 89 -30.61 -8.62 -2.49
N GLY A 90 -30.59 -9.17 -1.28
CA GLY A 90 -30.76 -10.60 -1.02
C GLY A 90 -29.51 -11.47 -1.21
N LYS A 91 -28.37 -10.90 -1.61
CA LYS A 91 -27.07 -11.58 -1.69
C LYS A 91 -26.12 -11.09 -0.59
N TYR A 92 -25.10 -11.90 -0.30
CA TYR A 92 -24.01 -11.48 0.57
C TYR A 92 -23.20 -10.36 -0.11
N PRO A 93 -22.82 -9.31 0.63
CA PRO A 93 -21.88 -8.30 0.16
C PRO A 93 -20.52 -8.94 -0.18
N LYS A 94 -19.88 -8.48 -1.25
CA LYS A 94 -18.56 -8.93 -1.71
C LYS A 94 -17.63 -7.76 -1.94
#